data_AF-A0A4R5MIL8-F1
#
_entry.id   AF-A0A4R5MIL8-F1
#
_cell.length_a   1.000
_cell.length_b   1.000
_cell.length_c   1.000
_cell.angle_alpha   90.00
_cell.angle_beta   90.00
_cell.angle_gamma   90.00
#
_symmetry.space_group_name_H-M   'P 1'
#
loop_
_entity.id
_entity.type
_entity.pdbx_description
1 polymer ?
#
loop_
_entity_poly.entity_id
_entity_poly.type
_entity_poly.pdbx_seq_one_letter_code
_entity_poly.pdbx_strand_id
1 'polypeptide(L)'
;MSNLKFNPSIAILLLIIFVATLMRLLVTFNSEELQFANFSSIGAVALFGGAYFKNNLKAFAFPLLSLLFSDIVLYSTIYQKYAGGALLGQLWVYLAFGLMVLAGRVMLKKINVISLLASTLVIVLIHWLVTDFGVWFHNPTYPQTLAGFGLCLTQAIPFEIRFLEGTLMYGAILFGLFELLKVKYPVLKLQTQRV
;
A
#
# COMPACT_ATOMS: atom_id res chain seq x y z
N MET A 1 -16.31 29.51 12.39
CA MET A 1 -16.64 28.45 11.40
C MET A 1 -15.60 28.49 10.28
N SER A 2 -14.65 27.56 10.28
CA SER A 2 -13.58 27.53 9.28
C SER A 2 -14.14 27.16 7.91
N ASN A 3 -14.08 28.08 6.95
CA ASN A 3 -14.39 27.82 5.56
C ASN A 3 -13.50 26.68 5.04
N LEU A 4 -14.03 25.45 4.96
CA LEU A 4 -13.39 24.34 4.27
C LEU A 4 -13.34 24.70 2.79
N LYS A 5 -12.25 25.34 2.35
CA LYS A 5 -11.99 25.59 0.94
C LYS A 5 -11.90 24.25 0.23
N PHE A 6 -12.93 23.93 -0.56
CA PHE A 6 -13.01 22.70 -1.35
C PHE A 6 -11.80 22.61 -2.29
N ASN A 7 -11.04 21.52 -2.20
CA ASN A 7 -9.90 21.27 -3.08
C ASN A 7 -10.24 20.06 -3.96
N PRO A 8 -10.61 20.28 -5.24
CA PRO A 8 -11.03 19.21 -6.14
C PRO A 8 -9.94 18.16 -6.38
N SER A 9 -8.66 18.56 -6.28
CA SER A 9 -7.54 17.62 -6.41
C SER A 9 -7.53 16.61 -5.29
N ILE A 10 -7.73 17.05 -4.04
CA ILE A 10 -7.76 16.16 -2.87
C ILE A 10 -8.97 15.22 -2.95
N ALA A 11 -10.13 15.73 -3.37
CA ALA A 11 -11.32 14.90 -3.54
C ALA A 11 -11.10 13.77 -4.56
N ILE A 12 -10.46 14.08 -5.70
CA ILE A 12 -10.14 13.06 -6.72
C ILE A 12 -9.11 12.04 -6.21
N LEU A 13 -8.06 12.50 -5.51
CA LEU A 13 -7.09 11.57 -4.91
C LEU A 13 -7.77 10.60 -3.93
N LEU A 14 -8.68 11.11 -3.09
CA LEU A 14 -9.44 10.28 -2.15
C LEU A 14 -10.38 9.32 -2.87
N LEU A 15 -11.04 9.75 -3.94
CA LEU A 15 -11.90 8.89 -4.75
C LEU A 15 -11.09 7.75 -5.39
N ILE A 16 -9.90 8.05 -5.93
CA ILE A 16 -9.00 7.06 -6.52
C ILE A 16 -8.56 6.03 -5.46
N ILE A 17 -8.17 6.49 -4.27
CA ILE A 17 -7.81 5.61 -3.15
C ILE A 17 -9.00 4.76 -2.70
N PHE A 18 -10.19 5.37 -2.60
CA PHE A 18 -11.40 4.67 -2.21
C PHE A 18 -11.75 3.56 -3.21
N VAL A 19 -11.74 3.86 -4.52
CA VAL A 19 -11.97 2.86 -5.58
C VAL A 19 -10.90 1.76 -5.51
N ALA A 20 -9.63 2.10 -5.33
CA ALA A 20 -8.57 1.11 -5.16
C ALA A 20 -8.81 0.20 -3.94
N THR A 21 -9.31 0.77 -2.83
CA THR A 21 -9.66 0.02 -1.61
C THR A 21 -10.82 -0.93 -1.85
N LEU A 22 -11.86 -0.49 -2.58
CA LEU A 22 -12.97 -1.35 -2.98
C LEU A 22 -12.49 -2.48 -3.90
N MET A 23 -11.59 -2.19 -4.84
CA MET A 23 -11.01 -3.23 -5.71
C MET A 23 -10.27 -4.30 -4.91
N ARG A 24 -9.52 -3.91 -3.86
CA ARG A 24 -8.90 -4.88 -2.94
C ARG A 24 -9.95 -5.80 -2.32
N LEU A 25 -11.04 -5.23 -1.80
CA LEU A 25 -12.13 -6.02 -1.20
C LEU A 25 -12.73 -6.97 -2.23
N LEU A 26 -13.10 -6.46 -3.41
CA LEU A 26 -13.69 -7.25 -4.48
C LEU A 26 -12.80 -8.42 -4.91
N VAL A 27 -11.51 -8.18 -5.14
CA VAL A 27 -10.58 -9.27 -5.49
C VAL A 27 -10.52 -10.30 -4.37
N THR A 28 -10.40 -9.86 -3.11
CA THR A 28 -10.28 -10.78 -1.98
C THR A 28 -11.55 -11.63 -1.76
N PHE A 29 -12.75 -11.05 -1.95
CA PHE A 29 -14.02 -11.80 -1.84
C PHE A 29 -14.25 -12.83 -2.95
N ASN A 30 -13.67 -12.62 -4.14
CA ASN A 30 -13.90 -13.46 -5.32
C ASN A 30 -12.72 -14.42 -5.63
N SER A 31 -11.67 -14.38 -4.81
CA SER A 31 -10.47 -15.19 -5.01
C SER A 31 -10.50 -16.44 -4.13
N GLU A 32 -10.15 -17.60 -4.69
CA GLU A 32 -9.82 -18.77 -3.87
C GLU A 32 -8.57 -18.46 -3.04
N GLU A 33 -8.67 -18.67 -1.72
CA GLU A 33 -7.92 -17.94 -0.70
C GLU A 33 -6.38 -17.95 -0.80
N LEU A 34 -5.77 -18.95 -1.46
CA LEU A 34 -4.32 -19.02 -1.59
C LEU A 34 -3.76 -18.49 -2.92
N GLN A 35 -4.52 -18.52 -4.02
CA GLN A 35 -3.96 -18.22 -5.34
C GLN A 35 -3.69 -16.71 -5.54
N PHE A 36 -4.48 -15.87 -4.87
CA PHE A 36 -4.38 -14.41 -4.94
C PHE A 36 -3.93 -13.77 -3.62
N ALA A 37 -3.34 -14.56 -2.71
CA ALA A 37 -2.78 -14.04 -1.48
C ALA A 37 -1.75 -12.93 -1.78
N ASN A 38 -1.86 -11.81 -1.08
CA ASN A 38 -1.08 -10.57 -1.26
C ASN A 38 -1.21 -9.83 -2.61
N PHE A 39 -2.01 -10.32 -3.57
CA PHE A 39 -2.36 -9.52 -4.74
C PHE A 39 -3.31 -8.39 -4.34
N SER A 40 -2.76 -7.17 -4.17
CA SER A 40 -3.52 -6.07 -3.59
C SER A 40 -3.14 -4.72 -4.16
N SER A 41 -4.12 -3.81 -4.20
CA SER A 41 -3.94 -2.42 -4.61
C SER A 41 -3.24 -1.57 -3.55
N ILE A 42 -3.07 -2.07 -2.33
CA ILE A 42 -2.68 -1.26 -1.19
C ILE A 42 -1.22 -0.74 -1.29
N GLY A 43 -0.32 -1.50 -1.92
CA GLY A 43 1.05 -1.03 -2.17
C GLY A 43 1.08 0.17 -3.11
N ALA A 44 0.26 0.14 -4.16
CA ALA A 44 0.09 1.26 -5.07
C ALA A 44 -0.53 2.48 -4.36
N VAL A 45 -1.52 2.26 -3.48
CA VAL A 45 -2.13 3.32 -2.65
C VAL A 45 -1.10 3.97 -1.73
N ALA A 46 -0.17 3.20 -1.14
CA ALA A 46 0.91 3.74 -0.31
C ALA A 46 1.84 4.68 -1.09
N LEU A 47 2.32 4.24 -2.26
CA LEU A 47 3.13 5.08 -3.15
C LEU A 47 2.36 6.32 -3.61
N PHE A 48 1.10 6.14 -4.01
CA PHE A 48 0.24 7.21 -4.51
C PHE A 48 -0.01 8.28 -3.43
N GLY A 49 -0.26 7.85 -2.19
CA GLY A 49 -0.41 8.74 -1.04
C GLY A 49 0.87 9.51 -0.73
N GLY A 50 2.02 8.84 -0.76
CA GLY A 50 3.33 9.45 -0.57
C GLY A 50 3.67 10.49 -1.64
N ALA A 51 3.29 10.24 -2.90
CA ALA A 51 3.62 11.09 -4.03
C ALA A 51 2.76 12.37 -4.13
N TYR A 52 1.45 12.28 -3.88
CA TYR A 52 0.52 13.36 -4.22
C TYR A 52 0.04 14.23 -3.04
N PHE A 53 0.05 13.73 -1.80
CA PHE A 53 -0.40 14.52 -0.66
C PHE A 53 0.70 15.44 -0.12
N LYS A 54 0.46 16.76 -0.19
CA LYS A 54 1.38 17.78 0.33
C LYS A 54 1.60 17.68 1.84
N ASN A 55 0.55 17.49 2.63
CA ASN A 55 0.65 17.41 4.08
C ASN A 55 1.10 16.00 4.49
N ASN A 56 2.18 15.91 5.29
CA ASN A 56 2.68 14.66 5.87
C ASN A 56 1.55 13.87 6.54
N LEU A 57 0.72 14.52 7.35
CA LEU A 57 -0.36 13.82 8.06
C LEU A 57 -1.33 13.14 7.09
N LYS A 58 -1.68 13.80 5.99
CA LYS A 58 -2.60 13.25 4.97
C LYS A 58 -1.96 12.14 4.15
N ALA A 59 -0.68 12.30 3.81
CA ALA A 59 0.06 11.32 3.02
C ALA A 59 0.15 9.96 3.70
N PHE A 60 0.28 9.94 5.03
CA PHE A 60 0.31 8.72 5.83
C PHE A 60 -1.09 8.27 6.25
N ALA A 61 -1.95 9.19 6.71
CA ALA A 61 -3.26 8.84 7.23
C ALA A 61 -4.14 8.17 6.16
N PHE A 62 -4.20 8.69 4.93
CA PHE A 62 -5.14 8.14 3.95
C PHE A 62 -4.80 6.72 3.49
N PRO A 63 -3.55 6.37 3.13
CA PRO A 63 -3.18 4.99 2.86
C PRO A 63 -3.36 4.06 4.07
N LEU A 64 -2.98 4.49 5.27
CA LEU A 64 -3.09 3.65 6.47
C LEU A 64 -4.55 3.45 6.90
N LEU A 65 -5.41 4.47 6.77
CA LEU A 65 -6.85 4.34 7.01
C LEU A 65 -7.53 3.47 5.96
N SER A 66 -7.10 3.55 4.70
CA SER A 66 -7.55 2.64 3.63
C SER A 66 -7.22 1.19 3.96
N LEU A 67 -5.97 0.92 4.38
CA LEU A 67 -5.53 -0.38 4.86
C LEU A 67 -6.39 -0.85 6.03
N LEU A 68 -6.49 -0.05 7.10
CA LEU A 68 -7.26 -0.37 8.30
C LEU A 68 -8.73 -0.67 8.00
N PHE A 69 -9.37 0.17 7.19
CA PHE A 69 -10.76 -0.03 6.80
C PHE A 69 -10.94 -1.36 6.06
N SER A 70 -10.07 -1.65 5.08
CA SER A 70 -10.15 -2.92 4.36
C SER A 70 -9.88 -4.12 5.26
N ASP A 71 -8.93 -4.02 6.20
CA ASP A 71 -8.63 -5.11 7.13
C ASP A 71 -9.81 -5.39 8.08
N ILE A 72 -10.49 -4.36 8.60
CA ILE A 72 -11.68 -4.53 9.46
C ILE A 72 -12.79 -5.28 8.71
N VAL A 73 -13.01 -4.92 7.44
CA VAL A 73 -14.03 -5.58 6.60
C VAL A 73 -13.64 -7.04 6.33
N LEU A 74 -12.40 -7.30 5.94
CA LEU A 74 -11.94 -8.65 5.62
C LEU A 74 -11.90 -9.55 6.87
N TYR A 75 -11.49 -9.01 8.02
CA TYR A 75 -11.47 -9.75 9.28
C TYR A 75 -12.86 -10.06 9.82
N SER A 76 -13.82 -9.16 9.65
CA SER A 76 -15.20 -9.39 10.08
C SER A 76 -15.99 -10.34 9.18
N THR A 77 -15.47 -10.69 7.99
CA THR A 77 -16.18 -11.48 6.98
C THR A 77 -15.46 -12.79 6.62
N ILE A 78 -14.31 -12.70 5.94
CA ILE A 78 -13.58 -13.86 5.38
C ILE A 78 -12.61 -14.44 6.42
N TYR A 79 -11.81 -13.56 7.04
CA TYR A 79 -10.71 -14.00 7.89
C TYR A 79 -11.11 -14.38 9.32
N GLN A 80 -12.42 -14.33 9.67
CA GLN A 80 -12.92 -14.81 10.97
C GLN A 80 -12.48 -16.25 11.26
N LYS A 81 -12.35 -17.10 10.22
CA LYS A 81 -11.95 -18.51 10.36
C LYS A 81 -10.44 -18.72 10.53
N TYR A 82 -9.62 -17.75 10.13
CA TYR A 82 -8.15 -17.81 10.21
C TYR A 82 -7.58 -17.04 11.40
N ALA A 83 -8.46 -16.42 12.20
CA ALA A 83 -8.18 -15.62 13.39
C ALA A 83 -7.67 -16.42 14.61
N GLY A 84 -6.87 -17.47 14.39
CA GLY A 84 -6.31 -18.34 15.43
C GLY A 84 -5.05 -17.82 16.12
N GLY A 85 -4.64 -16.56 15.90
CA GLY A 85 -3.39 -16.07 16.49
C GLY A 85 -2.97 -14.67 16.05
N ALA A 86 -3.33 -13.70 16.90
CA ALA A 86 -2.70 -12.41 17.12
C ALA A 86 -2.70 -11.33 16.02
N LEU A 87 -3.38 -10.22 16.34
CA LEU A 87 -3.15 -8.85 15.86
C LEU A 87 -1.67 -8.36 15.98
N LEU A 88 -0.74 -9.17 16.52
CA LEU A 88 0.68 -8.81 16.64
C LEU A 88 1.39 -8.77 15.29
N GLY A 89 0.95 -9.59 14.31
CA GLY A 89 1.43 -9.50 12.93
C GLY A 89 1.03 -8.19 12.25
N GLN A 90 -0.08 -7.56 12.68
CA GLN A 90 -0.57 -6.32 12.08
C GLN A 90 0.36 -5.14 12.33
N LEU A 91 1.00 -5.02 13.50
CA LEU A 91 1.85 -3.85 13.78
C LEU A 91 2.99 -3.72 12.75
N TRP A 92 3.61 -4.84 12.39
CA TRP A 92 4.67 -4.89 11.38
C TRP A 92 4.15 -4.55 9.99
N VAL A 93 2.93 -4.97 9.65
CA VAL A 93 2.25 -4.56 8.41
C VAL A 93 2.05 -3.03 8.40
N TYR A 94 1.42 -2.45 9.42
CA TYR A 94 1.22 -0.99 9.47
C TYR A 94 2.53 -0.20 9.47
N LEU A 95 3.58 -0.71 10.12
CA LEU A 95 4.92 -0.13 10.06
C LEU A 95 5.50 -0.20 8.65
N ALA A 96 5.43 -1.35 7.98
CA ALA A 96 5.86 -1.52 6.60
C ALA A 96 5.17 -0.51 5.68
N PHE A 97 3.84 -0.40 5.76
CA PHE A 97 3.07 0.56 4.97
C PHE A 97 3.43 2.02 5.27
N GLY A 98 3.72 2.36 6.53
CA GLY A 98 4.27 3.67 6.89
C GLY A 98 5.60 3.95 6.19
N LEU A 99 6.53 3.00 6.22
CA LEU A 99 7.82 3.10 5.53
C LEU A 99 7.66 3.16 4.00
N MET A 100 6.67 2.46 3.44
CA MET A 100 6.39 2.48 2.01
C MET A 100 5.84 3.85 1.56
N VAL A 101 4.96 4.46 2.35
CA VAL A 101 4.50 5.85 2.11
C VAL A 101 5.69 6.81 2.15
N LEU A 102 6.60 6.62 3.12
CA LEU A 102 7.82 7.42 3.22
C LEU A 102 8.71 7.25 1.98
N ALA A 103 8.93 6.01 1.53
CA ALA A 103 9.69 5.72 0.31
C ALA A 103 9.06 6.39 -0.91
N GLY A 104 7.75 6.27 -1.09
CA GLY A 104 7.01 6.97 -2.15
C GLY A 104 7.22 8.48 -2.08
N ARG A 105 7.13 9.07 -0.89
CA ARG A 105 7.32 10.52 -0.70
C ARG A 105 8.74 11.00 -1.04
N VAL A 106 9.76 10.21 -0.70
CA VAL A 106 11.15 10.57 -0.94
C VAL A 106 11.54 10.36 -2.41
N MET A 107 11.09 9.26 -3.02
CA MET A 107 11.50 8.84 -4.36
C MET A 107 10.62 9.43 -5.48
N LEU A 108 9.34 9.72 -5.22
CA LEU A 108 8.39 10.21 -6.23
C LEU A 108 8.23 11.74 -6.22
N LYS A 109 9.29 12.47 -5.86
CA LYS A 109 9.33 13.95 -5.99
C LYS A 109 9.12 14.40 -7.45
N LYS A 110 9.63 13.61 -8.40
CA LYS A 110 9.40 13.77 -9.84
C LYS A 110 8.87 12.44 -10.37
N ILE A 111 7.58 12.39 -10.65
CA ILE A 111 6.91 11.17 -11.10
C ILE A 111 7.26 10.93 -12.57
N ASN A 112 7.96 9.83 -12.82
CA ASN A 112 8.19 9.25 -14.14
C ASN A 112 8.22 7.72 -14.04
N VAL A 113 8.31 7.03 -15.18
CA VAL A 113 8.28 5.56 -15.23
C VAL A 113 9.43 4.95 -14.41
N ILE A 114 10.64 5.51 -14.50
CA ILE A 114 11.81 5.00 -13.78
C ILE A 114 11.65 5.17 -12.28
N SER A 115 11.23 6.36 -11.82
CA SER A 115 11.01 6.62 -10.40
C SER A 115 9.90 5.73 -9.83
N LEU A 116 8.84 5.47 -10.62
CA LEU A 116 7.74 4.60 -10.21
C LEU A 116 8.23 3.17 -10.06
N LEU A 117 8.87 2.59 -11.07
CA LEU A 117 9.42 1.23 -11.02
C LEU A 117 10.43 1.07 -9.88
N ALA A 118 11.36 2.01 -9.73
CA ALA A 118 12.34 1.97 -8.64
C ALA A 118 11.66 2.04 -7.26
N SER A 119 10.68 2.93 -7.09
CA SER A 119 9.93 3.03 -5.84
C SER A 119 9.11 1.77 -5.55
N THR A 120 8.54 1.13 -6.58
CA THR A 120 7.82 -0.14 -6.45
C THR A 120 8.74 -1.25 -5.94
N LEU A 121 9.93 -1.41 -6.51
CA LEU A 121 10.90 -2.39 -6.02
C LEU A 121 11.29 -2.13 -4.56
N VAL A 122 11.52 -0.86 -4.20
CA VAL A 122 11.84 -0.49 -2.82
C VAL A 122 10.70 -0.83 -1.86
N ILE A 123 9.44 -0.54 -2.21
CA ILE A 123 8.33 -0.85 -1.31
C ILE A 123 8.03 -2.34 -1.20
N VAL A 124 8.29 -3.12 -2.24
CA VAL A 124 8.21 -4.60 -2.19
C VAL A 124 9.28 -5.13 -1.26
N LEU A 125 10.52 -4.63 -1.32
CA LEU A 125 11.57 -5.01 -0.37
C LEU A 125 11.24 -4.60 1.07
N ILE A 126 10.66 -3.41 1.27
CA ILE A 126 10.20 -2.97 2.59
C ILE A 126 9.11 -3.91 3.10
N HIS A 127 8.13 -4.26 2.26
CA HIS A 127 7.07 -5.18 2.62
C HIS A 127 7.66 -6.54 3.01
N TRP A 128 8.41 -7.17 2.11
CA TRP A 128 9.06 -8.47 2.33
C TRP A 128 9.91 -8.53 3.59
N LEU A 129 10.72 -7.51 3.88
CA LEU A 129 11.60 -7.57 5.05
C LEU A 129 10.85 -7.27 6.36
N VAL A 130 9.93 -6.31 6.36
CA VAL A 130 9.33 -5.80 7.61
C VAL A 130 8.12 -6.64 8.02
N THR A 131 7.27 -7.06 7.08
CA THR A 131 6.09 -7.85 7.44
C THR A 131 6.47 -9.28 7.82
N ASP A 132 7.40 -9.91 7.09
CA ASP A 132 7.90 -11.25 7.43
C ASP A 132 8.77 -11.25 8.69
N PHE A 133 9.40 -10.14 9.06
CA PHE A 133 10.00 -10.02 10.39
C PHE A 133 8.96 -10.22 11.49
N GLY A 134 7.76 -9.67 11.30
CA GLY A 134 6.64 -9.87 12.22
C GLY A 134 6.12 -11.32 12.26
N VAL A 135 6.22 -12.03 11.13
CA VAL A 135 5.86 -13.46 11.03
C VAL A 135 6.92 -14.35 11.68
N TRP A 136 8.19 -13.99 11.56
CA TRP A 136 9.33 -14.73 12.10
C TRP A 136 9.48 -14.51 13.62
N PHE A 137 9.32 -13.29 14.11
CA PHE A 137 9.58 -12.91 15.49
C PHE A 137 8.64 -13.62 16.47
N HIS A 138 9.18 -14.32 17.46
CA HIS A 138 8.44 -15.14 18.43
C HIS A 138 7.57 -16.26 17.83
N ASN A 139 7.79 -16.62 16.57
CA ASN A 139 7.10 -17.72 15.95
C ASN A 139 7.91 -19.03 16.13
N PRO A 140 7.37 -20.04 16.84
CA PRO A 140 8.08 -21.30 17.09
C PRO A 140 8.32 -22.13 15.81
N THR A 141 7.62 -21.82 14.72
CA THR A 141 7.81 -22.48 13.41
C THR A 141 9.19 -22.21 12.82
N TYR A 142 9.78 -21.05 13.13
CA TYR A 142 11.07 -20.63 12.59
C TYR A 142 12.11 -20.49 13.71
N PRO A 143 13.36 -20.97 13.49
CA PRO A 143 14.46 -20.70 14.42
C PRO A 143 14.63 -19.19 14.63
N GLN A 144 14.77 -18.75 15.89
CA GLN A 144 15.01 -17.34 16.23
C GLN A 144 16.49 -16.96 15.99
N THR A 145 16.95 -17.16 14.76
CA THR A 145 18.28 -16.81 14.24
C THR A 145 18.16 -16.17 12.86
N LEU A 146 19.22 -15.51 12.38
CA LEU A 146 19.24 -14.93 11.02
C LEU A 146 18.98 -15.99 9.92
N ALA A 147 19.43 -17.22 10.13
CA ALA A 147 19.16 -18.32 9.20
C ALA A 147 17.66 -18.66 9.18
N GLY A 148 17.00 -18.67 10.34
CA GLY A 148 15.55 -18.87 10.42
C GLY A 148 14.74 -17.73 9.80
N PHE A 149 15.21 -16.48 9.93
CA PHE A 149 14.61 -15.36 9.20
C PHE A 149 14.76 -15.53 7.68
N GLY A 150 15.95 -15.96 7.22
CA GLY A 150 16.17 -16.32 5.82
C GLY A 150 15.20 -17.38 5.31
N LEU A 151 14.91 -18.43 6.10
CA LEU A 151 13.90 -19.43 5.77
C LEU A 151 12.51 -18.81 5.61
N CYS A 152 12.10 -17.95 6.56
CA CYS A 152 10.82 -17.23 6.46
C CYS A 152 10.74 -16.41 5.16
N LEU A 153 11.79 -15.63 4.85
CA LEU A 153 11.84 -14.83 3.63
C LEU A 153 11.75 -15.69 2.35
N THR A 154 12.39 -16.86 2.32
CA THR A 154 12.31 -17.74 1.13
C THR A 154 10.90 -18.27 0.89
N GLN A 155 10.15 -18.55 1.96
CA GLN A 155 8.75 -19.00 1.85
C GLN A 155 7.81 -17.85 1.44
N ALA A 156 8.19 -16.61 1.73
CA ALA A 156 7.42 -15.43 1.37
C ALA A 156 7.52 -15.03 -0.13
N ILE A 157 8.52 -15.55 -0.87
CA ILE A 157 8.79 -15.17 -2.27
C ILE A 157 7.54 -15.23 -3.18
N PRO A 158 6.74 -16.31 -3.20
CA PRO A 158 5.55 -16.38 -4.06
C PRO A 158 4.55 -15.27 -3.77
N PHE A 159 4.39 -14.90 -2.50
CA PHE A 159 3.48 -13.85 -2.05
C PHE A 159 4.00 -12.46 -2.43
N GLU A 160 5.31 -12.24 -2.34
CA GLU A 160 5.92 -10.96 -2.74
C GLU A 160 5.89 -10.74 -4.25
N ILE A 161 5.97 -11.80 -5.04
CA ILE A 161 5.75 -11.71 -6.50
C ILE A 161 4.33 -11.23 -6.77
N ARG A 162 3.31 -11.76 -6.07
CA ARG A 162 1.92 -11.28 -6.20
C ARG A 162 1.76 -9.83 -5.73
N PHE A 163 2.44 -9.46 -4.65
CA PHE A 163 2.44 -8.09 -4.15
C PHE A 163 3.07 -7.11 -5.16
N LEU A 164 4.17 -7.50 -5.80
CA LEU A 164 4.82 -6.75 -6.88
C LEU A 164 3.89 -6.60 -8.08
N GLU A 165 3.29 -7.69 -8.57
CA GLU A 165 2.36 -7.69 -9.70
C GLU A 165 1.17 -6.74 -9.45
N GLY A 166 0.53 -6.88 -8.29
CA GLY A 166 -0.57 -6.02 -7.87
C GLY A 166 -0.14 -4.55 -7.79
N THR A 167 0.99 -4.28 -7.13
CA THR A 167 1.51 -2.92 -6.99
C THR A 167 1.84 -2.27 -8.33
N LEU A 168 2.41 -3.00 -9.29
CA LEU A 168 2.68 -2.49 -10.63
C LEU A 168 1.40 -2.23 -11.41
N MET A 169 0.46 -3.18 -11.41
CA MET A 169 -0.78 -3.07 -12.17
C MET A 169 -1.66 -1.93 -11.65
N TYR A 170 -1.91 -1.90 -10.33
CA TYR A 170 -2.65 -0.81 -9.72
C TYR A 170 -1.86 0.49 -9.76
N GLY A 171 -0.54 0.47 -9.59
CA GLY A 171 0.31 1.65 -9.72
C GLY A 171 0.17 2.31 -11.10
N ALA A 172 0.27 1.54 -12.17
CA ALA A 172 0.07 2.04 -13.53
C ALA A 172 -1.32 2.67 -13.71
N ILE A 173 -2.37 2.05 -13.18
CA ILE A 173 -3.75 2.56 -13.25
C ILE A 173 -3.90 3.86 -12.43
N LEU A 174 -3.53 3.86 -11.14
CA LEU A 174 -3.75 5.01 -10.26
C LEU A 174 -2.94 6.23 -10.71
N PHE A 175 -1.64 6.05 -10.98
CA PHE A 175 -0.78 7.13 -11.43
C PHE A 175 -1.12 7.56 -12.86
N GLY A 176 -1.37 6.62 -13.77
CA GLY A 176 -1.73 6.91 -15.15
C GLY A 176 -3.04 7.71 -15.27
N LEU A 177 -4.10 7.26 -14.58
CA LEU A 177 -5.39 7.98 -14.58
C LEU A 177 -5.25 9.40 -14.02
N PHE A 178 -4.51 9.57 -12.92
CA PHE A 178 -4.35 10.90 -12.32
C PHE A 178 -3.49 11.84 -13.17
N GLU A 179 -2.41 11.35 -13.79
CA GLU A 179 -1.61 12.14 -14.72
C GLU A 179 -2.42 12.57 -15.96
N LEU A 180 -3.23 11.67 -16.54
CA LEU A 180 -4.12 12.00 -17.66
C LEU A 180 -5.17 13.04 -17.26
N LEU A 181 -5.78 12.92 -16.08
CA LEU A 181 -6.73 13.89 -15.57
C LEU A 181 -6.11 15.27 -15.36
N LYS A 182 -4.84 15.36 -14.93
CA LYS A 182 -4.12 16.64 -14.80
C LYS A 182 -3.85 17.32 -16.14
N VAL A 183 -3.62 16.55 -17.21
CA VAL A 183 -3.45 17.09 -18.56
C VAL A 183 -4.77 17.70 -19.05
N LYS A 184 -5.89 16.99 -18.85
CA LYS A 184 -7.22 17.44 -19.30
C LYS A 184 -7.81 18.55 -18.43
N TYR A 185 -7.55 18.55 -17.13
CA TYR A 185 -8.11 19.49 -16.16
C TYR A 185 -6.99 20.20 -15.38
N PRO A 186 -6.52 21.38 -15.85
CA PRO A 186 -5.43 22.12 -15.21
C PRO A 186 -5.69 22.54 -13.76
N VAL A 187 -6.96 22.64 -13.33
CA VAL A 187 -7.36 22.88 -11.93
C VAL A 187 -6.86 21.79 -10.97
N LEU A 188 -6.49 20.62 -11.50
CA LEU A 188 -5.94 19.49 -10.74
C LEU A 188 -4.42 19.52 -10.61
N LYS A 189 -3.74 20.50 -11.23
CA LYS A 189 -2.30 20.73 -10.98
C LYS A 189 -2.16 21.13 -9.52
N LEU A 190 -1.86 20.13 -8.68
CA LEU A 190 -1.34 20.33 -7.34
C LEU A 190 -0.16 21.28 -7.49
N GLN A 191 -0.28 22.53 -7.00
CA GLN A 191 0.80 23.53 -7.01
C GLN A 191 2.10 22.83 -6.63
N THR A 192 2.92 22.48 -7.62
CA THR A 192 4.15 21.71 -7.41
C THR A 192 5.00 22.54 -6.47
N GLN A 193 5.58 21.92 -5.44
CA GLN A 193 6.52 22.61 -4.57
C GLN A 193 7.59 23.23 -5.47
N ARG A 194 7.57 24.57 -5.60
CA ARG A 194 8.80 25.30 -5.82
C ARG A 194 9.62 25.03 -4.56
N VAL A 195 10.62 24.18 -4.71
CA VAL A 195 11.77 24.19 -3.80
C VAL A 195 12.43 25.55 -3.94
#